data_AF-A0A7V8XYG8-F1
#
_entry.id   AF-A0A7V8XYG8-F1
#
_cell.length_a   1.000
_cell.length_b   1.000
_cell.length_c   1.000
_cell.angle_alpha   90.00
_cell.angle_beta   90.00
_cell.angle_gamma   90.00
#
_symmetry.space_group_name_H-M   'P 1'
#
loop_
_entity.id
_entity.type
_entity.pdbx_description
1 polymer ?
#
loop_
_entity_poly.entity_id
_entity_poly.type
_entity_poly.pdbx_seq_one_letter_code
_entity_poly.pdbx_strand_id
1 'polypeptide(L)'
;MKRPDNVHARFLIASDATGEGMFIAETAMRERRPGHVIRRGSKLLSAQAWHGGEYTAKVQTVEQMLAVLRQDRIRFVVLDESDPGTMQTPHMRLLRDAAEREPSELALVGRYPVVRRYPREVRGQRFGNAIAVYEIR
;
A
#
# COMPACT_ATOMS: atom_id res chain seq x y z
N MET A 1 1.30 17.71 -0.46
CA MET A 1 1.75 17.90 0.93
C MET A 1 3.22 18.33 0.89
N LYS A 2 3.53 19.63 0.87
CA LYS A 2 4.91 20.12 0.83
C LYS A 2 5.41 20.36 2.26
N ARG A 3 5.77 19.28 2.96
CA ARG A 3 6.74 19.36 4.06
C ARG A 3 8.12 19.10 3.43
N PRO A 4 9.11 19.98 3.61
CA PRO A 4 10.44 19.83 3.00
C PRO A 4 11.11 18.49 3.36
N ASP A 5 10.70 17.90 4.49
CA ASP A 5 11.17 16.64 5.07
C ASP A 5 10.80 15.40 4.24
N ASN A 6 9.83 15.51 3.32
CA ASN A 6 9.32 14.37 2.54
C ASN A 6 9.86 14.27 1.11
N VAL A 7 10.79 15.16 0.70
CA VAL A 7 11.24 15.32 -0.69
C VAL A 7 11.94 14.07 -1.26
N HIS A 8 12.29 13.10 -0.42
CA HIS A 8 12.82 11.79 -0.82
C HIS A 8 12.18 10.60 -0.11
N ALA A 9 10.94 10.77 0.34
CA ALA A 9 10.24 9.72 1.07
C ALA A 9 10.07 8.46 0.22
N ARG A 10 10.15 7.30 0.88
CA ARG A 10 9.83 6.01 0.28
C ARG A 10 8.41 5.62 0.66
N PHE A 11 7.62 5.27 -0.34
CA PHE A 11 6.24 4.85 -0.19
C PHE A 11 6.12 3.35 -0.44
N LEU A 12 5.31 2.68 0.36
CA LEU A 12 4.74 1.38 0.02
C LEU A 12 3.28 1.61 -0.38
N ILE A 13 2.89 1.18 -1.57
CA ILE A 13 1.48 1.09 -1.98
C ILE A 13 1.06 -0.37 -2.01
N ALA A 14 0.06 -0.73 -1.21
CA ALA A 14 -0.53 -2.07 -1.15
C ALA A 14 -1.99 -1.97 -1.61
N SER A 15 -2.23 -2.36 -2.86
CA SER A 15 -3.54 -2.36 -3.53
C SER A 15 -3.55 -3.46 -4.59
N ASP A 16 -4.64 -3.57 -5.34
CA ASP A 16 -4.69 -4.31 -6.59
C ASP A 16 -3.73 -3.71 -7.65
N ALA A 17 -3.58 -4.40 -8.77
CA ALA A 17 -2.71 -3.94 -9.85
C ALA A 17 -3.10 -2.55 -10.40
N THR A 18 -4.38 -2.19 -10.36
CA THR A 18 -4.88 -0.91 -10.85
C THR A 18 -4.51 0.21 -9.89
N GLY A 19 -4.75 0.04 -8.58
CA GLY A 19 -4.46 1.04 -7.56
C GLY A 19 -2.96 1.28 -7.39
N GLU A 20 -2.15 0.22 -7.42
CA GLU A 20 -0.68 0.38 -7.43
C GLU A 20 -0.21 1.16 -8.66
N GLY A 21 -0.72 0.83 -9.85
CA GLY A 21 -0.38 1.52 -11.09
C GLY A 21 -0.81 3.00 -11.08
N MET A 22 -2.02 3.28 -10.62
CA MET A 22 -2.56 4.65 -10.52
C MET A 22 -1.71 5.51 -9.58
N PHE A 23 -1.34 5.00 -8.41
CA PHE A 23 -0.51 5.74 -7.45
C PHE A 23 0.87 6.09 -8.02
N ILE A 24 1.51 5.13 -8.70
CA ILE A 24 2.81 5.33 -9.36
C ILE A 24 2.70 6.37 -10.47
N ALA A 25 1.73 6.22 -11.38
CA ALA A 25 1.54 7.13 -12.51
C ALA A 25 1.31 8.56 -12.02
N GLU A 26 0.44 8.72 -11.03
CA GLU A 26 0.10 10.02 -10.47
C GLU A 26 1.29 10.68 -9.74
N THR A 27 2.13 9.87 -9.06
CA THR A 27 3.35 10.39 -8.45
C THR A 27 4.33 10.85 -9.52
N ALA A 28 4.56 10.05 -10.57
CA ALA A 28 5.43 10.41 -11.68
C ALA A 28 4.97 11.70 -12.39
N MET A 29 3.66 11.89 -12.58
CA MET A 29 3.10 13.11 -13.18
C MET A 29 3.30 14.36 -12.31
N ARG A 30 3.42 14.20 -10.98
CA ARG A 30 3.65 15.31 -10.04
C ARG A 30 5.13 15.60 -9.78
N GLU A 31 6.02 14.71 -10.18
CA GLU A 31 7.44 14.89 -9.95
C GLU A 31 8.09 15.76 -11.03
N ARG A 32 8.83 16.80 -10.59
CA ARG A 32 9.68 17.59 -11.50
C ARG A 32 10.98 16.85 -11.85
N ARG A 33 11.49 16.08 -10.90
CA ARG A 33 12.60 15.12 -11.03
C ARG A 33 12.30 13.95 -10.09
N PRO A 34 12.72 12.71 -10.40
CA PRO A 34 12.50 11.57 -9.52
C PRO A 34 13.08 11.85 -8.13
N GLY A 35 12.22 11.94 -7.13
CA GLY A 35 12.59 12.25 -5.75
C GLY A 35 12.14 11.15 -4.80
N HIS A 36 10.93 10.64 -5.00
CA HIS A 36 10.33 9.59 -4.20
C HIS A 36 10.64 8.20 -4.78
N VAL A 37 10.70 7.20 -3.90
CA VAL A 37 10.77 5.79 -4.30
C VAL A 37 9.46 5.12 -3.94
N ILE A 38 8.83 4.44 -4.91
CA ILE A 38 7.58 3.71 -4.67
C ILE A 38 7.85 2.22 -4.76
N ARG A 39 7.56 1.51 -3.66
CA ARG A 39 7.47 0.06 -3.62
C ARG A 39 6.04 -0.38 -3.82
N ARG A 40 5.89 -1.37 -4.69
CA ARG A 40 4.63 -2.09 -4.89
C ARG A 40 4.52 -3.21 -3.87
N GLY A 41 3.45 -3.24 -3.08
CA GLY A 41 3.18 -4.28 -2.09
C GLY A 41 3.18 -5.66 -2.72
N SER A 42 2.56 -5.77 -3.89
CA SER A 42 2.48 -6.99 -4.70
C SER A 42 3.83 -7.54 -5.21
N LYS A 43 4.93 -6.79 -5.02
CA LYS A 43 6.31 -7.18 -5.40
C LYS A 43 7.26 -7.23 -4.22
N LEU A 44 7.10 -6.31 -3.26
CA LEU A 44 7.92 -6.28 -2.04
C LEU A 44 7.50 -7.41 -1.08
N LEU A 45 6.19 -7.60 -0.88
CA LEU A 45 5.63 -8.46 0.17
C LEU A 45 5.17 -9.83 -0.35
N SER A 46 5.15 -10.03 -1.67
CA SER A 46 4.83 -11.32 -2.28
C SER A 46 5.68 -11.60 -3.52
N ALA A 47 5.67 -12.87 -3.93
CA ALA A 47 6.07 -13.34 -5.24
C ALA A 47 4.84 -13.87 -5.99
N GLN A 48 4.77 -13.61 -7.28
CA GLN A 48 3.69 -14.07 -8.17
C GLN A 48 4.16 -14.02 -9.61
N ALA A 49 3.62 -14.90 -10.45
CA ALA A 49 3.78 -14.85 -11.90
C ALA A 49 3.22 -13.54 -12.48
N TRP A 50 3.57 -13.20 -13.73
CA TRP A 50 3.15 -11.95 -14.36
C TRP A 50 1.62 -11.79 -14.44
N HIS A 51 0.89 -12.91 -14.56
CA HIS A 51 -0.57 -12.97 -14.60
C HIS A 51 -1.21 -13.04 -13.20
N GLY A 52 -0.42 -12.93 -12.12
CA GLY A 52 -0.89 -12.95 -10.74
C GLY A 52 -1.07 -14.33 -10.12
N GLY A 53 -0.75 -15.42 -10.82
CA GLY A 53 -0.75 -16.78 -10.27
C GLY A 53 0.49 -17.10 -9.44
N GLU A 54 0.54 -18.32 -8.90
CA GLU A 54 1.67 -18.83 -8.08
C GLU A 54 2.00 -17.89 -6.91
N TYR A 55 0.96 -17.34 -6.27
CA TYR A 55 1.12 -16.42 -5.17
C TYR A 55 1.85 -17.07 -4.00
N THR A 56 2.92 -16.41 -3.53
CA THR A 56 3.61 -16.75 -2.28
C THR A 56 3.84 -15.48 -1.47
N ALA A 57 3.42 -15.47 -0.21
CA ALA A 57 3.71 -14.36 0.71
C ALA A 57 5.19 -14.43 1.15
N LYS A 58 5.91 -13.30 1.09
CA LYS A 58 7.30 -13.18 1.58
C LYS A 58 7.39 -12.87 3.07
N VAL A 59 6.27 -12.47 3.66
CA VAL A 59 6.11 -12.10 5.06
C VAL A 59 4.93 -12.89 5.64
N GLN A 60 5.11 -13.43 6.84
CA GLN A 60 4.12 -14.30 7.49
C GLN A 60 3.66 -13.78 8.85
N THR A 61 4.40 -12.86 9.47
CA THR A 61 4.07 -12.30 10.79
C THR A 61 4.14 -10.78 10.80
N VAL A 62 3.50 -10.16 11.80
CA VAL A 62 3.50 -8.69 11.98
C VAL A 62 4.93 -8.18 12.19
N GLU A 63 5.74 -8.92 12.93
CA GLU A 63 7.14 -8.58 13.20
C GLU A 63 7.97 -8.60 11.91
N GLN A 64 7.76 -9.61 11.05
CA GLN A 64 8.40 -9.68 9.73
C GLN A 64 7.95 -8.52 8.82
N MET A 65 6.66 -8.16 8.86
CA MET A 65 6.14 -7.01 8.13
C MET A 65 6.86 -5.72 8.55
N LEU A 66 6.89 -5.44 9.85
CA LEU A 66 7.59 -4.26 10.40
C LEU A 66 9.08 -4.27 10.05
N ALA A 67 9.75 -5.42 10.13
CA ALA A 67 11.15 -5.56 9.77
C ALA A 67 11.39 -5.19 8.30
N VAL A 68 10.55 -5.66 7.37
CA VAL A 68 10.63 -5.31 5.95
C VAL A 68 10.40 -3.82 5.71
N LEU A 69 9.40 -3.22 6.36
CA LEU A 69 9.11 -1.78 6.25
C LEU A 69 10.32 -0.93 6.70
N ARG A 70 10.93 -1.29 7.84
CA ARG A 70 12.13 -0.61 8.35
C ARG A 70 13.35 -0.84 7.46
N GLN A 71 13.59 -2.08 7.02
CA GLN A 71 14.73 -2.42 6.18
C GLN A 71 14.70 -1.67 4.84
N ASP A 72 13.52 -1.56 4.21
CA ASP A 72 13.37 -0.81 2.97
C ASP A 72 13.27 0.71 3.18
N ARG A 73 13.30 1.17 4.45
CA ARG A 73 13.17 2.58 4.86
C ARG A 73 11.88 3.22 4.35
N ILE A 74 10.79 2.46 4.40
CA ILE A 74 9.46 2.97 4.06
C ILE A 74 9.07 4.04 5.07
N ARG A 75 8.72 5.24 4.59
CA ARG A 75 8.20 6.32 5.42
C ARG A 75 6.68 6.34 5.45
N PHE A 76 6.05 6.06 4.31
CA PHE A 76 4.59 6.07 4.19
C PHE A 76 4.09 4.75 3.62
N VAL A 77 3.03 4.23 4.23
CA VAL A 77 2.27 3.09 3.72
C VAL A 77 0.92 3.60 3.24
N VAL A 78 0.56 3.29 2.01
CA VAL A 78 -0.77 3.48 1.45
C VAL A 78 -1.40 2.10 1.33
N LEU A 79 -2.41 1.84 2.16
CA LEU A 79 -3.14 0.58 2.20
C LEU A 79 -4.52 0.78 1.62
N ASP A 80 -4.85 -0.02 0.62
CA ASP A 80 -6.16 -0.06 0.02
C ASP A 80 -7.05 -1.12 0.68
N GLU A 81 -8.14 -0.65 1.27
CA GLU A 81 -9.09 -1.45 2.04
C GLU A 81 -10.44 -1.58 1.33
N SER A 82 -10.52 -1.14 0.07
CA SER A 82 -11.75 -1.19 -0.73
C SER A 82 -11.94 -2.51 -1.48
N ASP A 83 -10.97 -3.43 -1.38
CA ASP A 83 -11.16 -4.79 -1.85
C ASP A 83 -11.99 -5.60 -0.83
N PRO A 84 -13.00 -6.37 -1.28
CA PRO A 84 -13.73 -7.29 -0.42
C PRO A 84 -12.75 -8.23 0.27
N GLY A 85 -13.01 -8.62 1.52
CA GLY A 85 -12.10 -9.48 2.30
C GLY A 85 -11.73 -10.81 1.63
N THR A 86 -12.55 -11.29 0.69
CA THR A 86 -12.29 -12.48 -0.14
C THR A 86 -11.24 -12.26 -1.23
N MET A 87 -10.96 -11.01 -1.59
CA MET A 87 -9.98 -10.61 -2.60
C MET A 87 -8.69 -10.04 -2.00
N GLN A 88 -8.68 -9.75 -0.70
CA GLN A 88 -7.47 -9.27 -0.04
C GLN A 88 -6.41 -10.36 0.05
N THR A 89 -5.29 -10.10 -0.61
CA THR A 89 -4.12 -10.97 -0.56
C THR A 89 -3.62 -11.12 0.89
N PRO A 90 -3.01 -12.27 1.26
CA PRO A 90 -2.48 -12.49 2.60
C PRO A 90 -1.56 -11.38 3.13
N HIS A 91 -0.72 -10.79 2.26
CA HIS A 91 0.18 -9.72 2.69
C HIS A 91 -0.54 -8.38 2.98
N MET A 92 -1.64 -8.08 2.28
CA MET A 92 -2.45 -6.89 2.58
C MET A 92 -3.20 -7.03 3.90
N ARG A 93 -3.73 -8.24 4.19
CA ARG A 93 -4.33 -8.56 5.49
C ARG A 93 -3.31 -8.43 6.62
N LEU A 94 -2.11 -8.99 6.44
CA LEU A 94 -1.05 -8.88 7.43
C LEU A 94 -0.58 -7.43 7.65
N LEU A 95 -0.58 -6.60 6.60
CA LEU A 95 -0.24 -5.18 6.71
C LEU A 95 -1.30 -4.38 7.48
N ARG A 96 -2.59 -4.71 7.27
CA ARG A 96 -3.70 -4.19 8.09
C ARG A 96 -3.54 -4.59 9.55
N ASP A 97 -3.30 -5.88 9.81
CA ASP A 97 -3.10 -6.40 11.17
C ASP A 97 -1.92 -5.71 11.86
N ALA A 98 -0.82 -5.47 11.15
CA ALA A 98 0.31 -4.73 11.67
C ALA A 98 -0.08 -3.28 12.06
N ALA A 99 -0.82 -2.59 11.20
CA ALA A 99 -1.28 -1.23 11.48
C ALA A 99 -2.26 -1.14 12.66
N GLU A 100 -3.09 -2.17 12.86
CA GLU A 100 -4.04 -2.24 13.97
C GLU A 100 -3.38 -2.62 15.30
N ARG A 101 -2.41 -3.54 15.27
CA ARG A 101 -1.72 -4.02 16.48
C ARG A 101 -0.58 -3.13 16.93
N GLU A 102 0.06 -2.42 16.01
CA GLU A 102 1.27 -1.63 16.26
C GLU A 102 1.08 -0.16 15.85
N PRO A 103 0.08 0.57 16.40
CA PRO A 103 -0.20 1.95 16.03
C PRO A 103 0.89 2.94 16.46
N SER A 104 1.77 2.55 17.39
CA SER A 104 2.98 3.32 17.74
C SER A 104 4.01 3.33 16.63
N GLU A 105 4.03 2.29 15.79
CA GLU A 105 4.95 2.12 14.65
C GLU A 105 4.32 2.61 13.35
N LEU A 106 3.02 2.35 13.14
CA LEU A 106 2.25 2.79 11.98
C LEU A 106 1.18 3.80 12.38
N ALA A 107 1.53 5.09 12.36
CA ALA A 107 0.60 6.14 12.71
C ALA A 107 -0.34 6.46 11.55
N LEU A 108 -1.66 6.30 11.74
CA LEU A 108 -2.64 6.71 10.73
C LEU A 108 -2.59 8.23 10.53
N VAL A 109 -2.30 8.67 9.30
CA VAL A 109 -2.28 10.10 8.94
C VAL A 109 -3.50 10.55 8.16
N GLY A 110 -4.22 9.62 7.52
CA GLY A 110 -5.43 9.96 6.79
C GLY A 110 -6.16 8.77 6.18
N ARG A 111 -7.43 8.99 5.87
CA ARG A 111 -8.29 8.07 5.11
C ARG A 111 -8.94 8.83 3.96
N TYR A 112 -9.02 8.19 2.80
CA TYR A 112 -9.54 8.80 1.58
C TYR A 112 -10.57 7.90 0.88
N PRO A 113 -11.54 8.52 0.19
CA PRO A 113 -12.51 7.77 -0.60
C PRO A 113 -11.87 7.21 -1.88
N VAL A 114 -12.45 6.13 -2.39
CA VAL A 114 -12.12 5.57 -3.71
C VAL A 114 -13.38 5.06 -4.40
N VAL A 115 -13.41 5.18 -5.73
CA VAL A 115 -14.44 4.56 -6.57
C VAL A 115 -13.76 3.49 -7.39
N ARG A 116 -14.22 2.24 -7.25
CA ARG A 116 -13.63 1.11 -7.96
C ARG A 116 -14.18 0.99 -9.37
N ARG A 117 -13.29 0.91 -10.35
CA ARG A 117 -13.64 0.55 -11.74
C ARG A 117 -13.42 -0.94 -12.03
N TYR A 118 -12.55 -1.56 -11.25
CA TYR A 118 -12.21 -2.97 -11.26
C TYR A 118 -11.94 -3.41 -9.80
N PRO A 119 -12.03 -4.71 -9.49
CA PRO A 119 -12.54 -5.79 -10.34
C PRO A 119 -14.09 -5.74 -10.48
N ARG A 120 -14.70 -6.67 -11.24
CA ARG A 120 -16.13 -6.62 -11.61
C ARG A 120 -17.04 -6.60 -10.39
N GLU A 121 -16.63 -7.28 -9.33
CA GLU A 121 -17.33 -7.51 -8.07
C GLU A 121 -17.63 -6.20 -7.33
N VAL A 122 -16.72 -5.22 -7.45
CA VAL A 122 -16.84 -3.91 -6.79
C VAL A 122 -16.94 -2.75 -7.78
N ARG A 123 -17.13 -3.04 -9.06
CA ARG A 123 -17.21 -2.01 -10.11
C ARG A 123 -18.36 -1.04 -9.87
N GLY A 124 -18.05 0.26 -9.89
CA GLY A 124 -18.99 1.35 -9.65
C GLY A 124 -19.25 1.65 -8.18
N GLN A 125 -18.74 0.81 -7.26
CA GLN A 125 -18.91 1.05 -5.82
C GLN A 125 -17.98 2.17 -5.35
N ARG A 126 -18.53 3.02 -4.47
CA ARG A 126 -17.81 4.07 -3.78
C ARG A 126 -17.56 3.65 -2.34
N PHE A 127 -16.30 3.68 -1.94
CA PHE A 127 -15.87 3.45 -0.57
C PHE A 127 -15.45 4.78 0.03
N GLY A 128 -16.07 5.19 1.14
CA GLY A 128 -15.91 6.54 1.70
C GLY A 128 -14.54 6.81 2.35
N ASN A 129 -13.92 5.78 2.94
CA ASN A 129 -12.72 5.92 3.77
C ASN A 129 -11.76 4.72 3.63
N ALA A 130 -11.61 4.20 2.41
CA ALA A 130 -10.95 2.91 2.18
C ALA A 130 -9.47 2.99 1.80
N ILE A 131 -8.95 4.16 1.43
CA ILE A 131 -7.50 4.31 1.25
C ILE A 131 -6.93 4.86 2.55
N ALA A 132 -6.31 4.00 3.34
CA ALA A 132 -5.64 4.39 4.58
C ALA A 132 -4.18 4.75 4.29
N VAL A 133 -3.71 5.86 4.85
CA VAL A 133 -2.32 6.28 4.77
C VAL A 133 -1.73 6.29 6.17
N TYR A 134 -0.62 5.59 6.34
CA TYR A 134 0.13 5.49 7.58
C TYR A 134 1.53 6.08 7.40
N GLU A 135 2.03 6.72 8.45
CA GLU A 135 3.42 7.15 8.58
C GLU A 135 4.15 6.21 9.53
N ILE A 136 5.31 5.71 9.08
CA ILE A 136 6.21 4.89 9.90
C ILE A 136 7.00 5.81 10.83
N ARG A 137 7.02 5.47 12.12
CA ARG A 137 7.74 6.22 13.17
C ARG A 137 9.13 5.67 13.47
#